data_AF-A0A8J5LT29-F1
#
_entry.id   AF-A0A8J5LT29-F1
#
_cell.length_a   1.000
_cell.length_b   1.000
_cell.length_c   1.000
_cell.angle_alpha   90.00
_cell.angle_beta   90.00
_cell.angle_gamma   90.00
#
_symmetry.space_group_name_H-M   'P 1'
#
loop_
_entity.id
_entity.type
_entity.pdbx_description
1 polymer ?
#
loop_
_entity_poly.entity_id
_entity_poly.type
_entity_poly.pdbx_seq_one_letter_code
_entity_poly.pdbx_strand_id
1 'polypeptide(L)'
;MFDDPQPPNAVGLNVDNTEAIRSFLISASTGVHSLPDNLRDVSSALLQESYVSYRSLRSIWHALPPSDRPALRHLLKGADFVFSSPKPREKSEELKARLRKLAELSERREYQELVKDIVPKKQAVEPFSSYKDQIGFGMDIKEFYYVLFF
;
A
#
# COMPACT_ATOMS: atom_id res chain seq x y z
N MET A 1 -3.45 -8.25 18.54
CA MET A 1 -3.17 -9.12 17.38
C MET A 1 -4.45 -9.91 17.14
N PHE A 2 -5.37 -9.33 16.37
CA PHE A 2 -6.64 -9.96 16.02
C PHE A 2 -6.51 -10.40 14.57
N ASP A 3 -6.10 -11.65 14.33
CA ASP A 3 -6.48 -12.33 13.11
C ASP A 3 -7.94 -12.73 13.32
N ASP A 4 -8.86 -11.92 12.80
CA ASP A 4 -10.22 -12.40 12.58
C ASP A 4 -10.12 -13.63 11.66
N PRO A 5 -10.76 -14.75 12.00
CA PRO A 5 -10.79 -15.91 11.12
C PRO A 5 -11.53 -15.50 9.86
N GLN A 6 -10.79 -15.24 8.78
CA GLN A 6 -11.36 -15.17 7.46
C GLN A 6 -12.08 -16.50 7.21
N PRO A 7 -13.36 -16.49 6.81
CA PRO A 7 -14.04 -17.73 6.47
C PRO A 7 -13.19 -18.44 5.40
N PRO A 8 -13.05 -19.77 5.45
CA PRO A 8 -12.17 -20.55 4.56
C PRO A 8 -12.44 -20.34 3.06
N ASN A 9 -13.51 -19.63 2.72
CA ASN A 9 -13.98 -19.31 1.38
C ASN A 9 -13.51 -17.92 0.88
N ALA A 10 -12.85 -17.10 1.72
CA ALA A 10 -12.52 -15.70 1.42
C ALA A 10 -11.21 -15.48 0.65
N VAL A 11 -10.44 -16.54 0.38
CA VAL A 11 -9.18 -16.40 -0.37
C VAL A 11 -9.46 -16.51 -1.87
N GLY A 12 -9.69 -15.38 -2.52
CA GLY A 12 -9.83 -15.32 -3.97
C GLY A 12 -10.79 -14.25 -4.46
N LEU A 13 -11.10 -14.29 -5.76
CA LEU A 13 -12.10 -13.44 -6.38
C LEU A 13 -13.50 -13.90 -5.95
N ASN A 14 -14.22 -13.03 -5.25
CA ASN A 14 -15.62 -13.25 -4.88
C ASN A 14 -16.53 -12.40 -5.75
N VAL A 15 -17.70 -12.93 -6.06
CA VAL A 15 -18.69 -12.33 -6.94
C VAL A 15 -20.03 -12.29 -6.21
N ASP A 16 -20.79 -11.22 -6.38
CA ASP A 16 -22.14 -11.14 -5.84
C ASP A 16 -23.03 -12.26 -6.37
N ASN A 17 -23.88 -12.80 -5.49
CA ASN A 17 -24.81 -13.84 -5.87
C ASN A 17 -26.03 -13.25 -6.60
N THR A 18 -25.85 -12.89 -7.86
CA THR A 18 -26.90 -12.36 -8.75
C THR A 18 -27.93 -13.45 -9.09
N GLU A 19 -29.13 -13.06 -9.52
CA GLU A 19 -30.20 -14.01 -9.89
C GLU A 19 -29.78 -15.02 -10.98
N ALA A 20 -28.95 -14.60 -11.94
CA ALA A 20 -28.41 -15.49 -12.96
C ALA A 20 -27.49 -16.58 -12.36
N ILE A 21 -26.72 -16.23 -11.33
CA ILE A 21 -25.85 -17.17 -10.63
C ILE A 21 -26.68 -18.09 -9.74
N ARG A 22 -27.69 -17.57 -9.04
CA ARG A 22 -28.62 -18.39 -8.23
C ARG A 22 -29.36 -19.42 -9.06
N SER A 23 -29.96 -19.02 -10.18
CA SER A 23 -30.67 -19.95 -11.06
C SER A 23 -29.76 -21.05 -11.62
N PHE A 24 -28.52 -20.71 -11.96
CA PHE A 24 -27.49 -21.68 -12.35
C PHE A 24 -27.11 -22.64 -11.21
N LEU A 25 -26.93 -22.14 -9.99
CA LEU A 25 -26.59 -22.97 -8.83
C LEU A 25 -27.77 -23.88 -8.42
N ILE A 26 -29.02 -23.43 -8.60
CA ILE A 26 -30.22 -24.26 -8.41
C ILE A 26 -30.27 -25.40 -9.43
N SER A 27 -30.03 -25.12 -10.72
CA SER A 27 -30.04 -26.18 -11.74
C SER A 27 -28.89 -27.17 -11.52
N ALA A 28 -27.73 -26.69 -11.07
CA ALA A 28 -26.60 -27.53 -10.70
C ALA A 28 -26.89 -28.42 -9.48
N SER A 29 -27.63 -27.93 -8.48
CA SER A 29 -27.94 -28.69 -7.25
C SER A 29 -29.08 -29.69 -7.41
N THR A 30 -30.11 -29.38 -8.20
CA THR A 30 -31.29 -30.24 -8.45
C THR A 30 -31.01 -31.44 -9.37
N GLY A 31 -29.79 -31.57 -9.89
CA GLY A 31 -29.38 -32.75 -10.65
C GLY A 31 -29.87 -32.75 -12.11
N VAL A 32 -30.25 -31.58 -12.65
CA VAL A 32 -30.59 -31.42 -14.08
C VAL A 32 -29.40 -31.81 -14.96
N HIS A 33 -28.18 -31.59 -14.46
CA HIS A 33 -26.94 -31.96 -15.13
C HIS A 33 -26.21 -33.06 -14.36
N SER A 34 -25.52 -33.95 -15.09
CA SER A 34 -24.66 -34.98 -14.51
C SER A 34 -23.42 -34.32 -13.88
N LEU A 35 -23.59 -33.83 -12.66
CA LEU A 35 -22.55 -33.26 -11.81
C LEU A 35 -22.18 -34.26 -10.71
N PRO A 36 -20.89 -34.36 -10.34
CA PRO A 36 -20.47 -35.19 -9.22
C PRO A 36 -21.06 -34.65 -7.91
N ASP A 37 -21.37 -35.57 -6.98
CA ASP A 37 -22.09 -35.28 -5.74
C ASP A 37 -21.45 -34.15 -4.92
N ASN A 38 -20.11 -34.12 -4.87
CA ASN A 38 -19.36 -33.09 -4.15
C ASN A 38 -19.65 -31.66 -4.69
N LEU A 39 -19.80 -31.50 -6.01
CA LEU A 39 -20.09 -30.20 -6.61
C LEU A 39 -21.56 -29.81 -6.45
N ARG A 40 -22.47 -30.79 -6.37
CA ARG A 40 -23.88 -30.55 -6.02
C ARG A 40 -24.01 -30.02 -4.59
N ASP A 41 -23.30 -30.62 -3.65
CA ASP A 41 -23.29 -30.18 -2.25
C ASP A 41 -22.72 -28.76 -2.13
N VAL A 42 -21.59 -28.49 -2.80
CA VAL A 42 -21.01 -27.13 -2.88
C VAL A 42 -22.00 -26.15 -3.51
N SER A 43 -22.71 -26.54 -4.57
CA SER A 43 -23.71 -25.67 -5.20
C SER A 43 -24.86 -25.33 -4.24
N SER A 44 -25.31 -26.30 -3.44
CA SER A 44 -26.35 -26.08 -2.42
C SER A 44 -25.89 -25.15 -1.30
N ALA A 45 -24.63 -25.27 -0.86
CA ALA A 45 -24.05 -24.38 0.14
C ALA A 45 -23.93 -22.93 -0.38
N LEU A 46 -23.46 -22.76 -1.62
CA LEU A 46 -23.30 -21.44 -2.24
C LEU A 46 -24.62 -20.69 -2.48
N LEU A 47 -25.75 -21.39 -2.53
CA LEU A 47 -27.08 -20.75 -2.63
C LEU A 47 -27.44 -19.95 -1.37
N GLN A 48 -26.94 -20.36 -0.21
CA GLN A 48 -27.20 -19.68 1.06
C GLN A 48 -26.30 -18.46 1.27
N GLU A 49 -25.21 -18.34 0.51
CA GLU A 49 -24.25 -17.25 0.64
C GLU A 49 -24.66 -16.02 -0.21
N SER A 50 -24.44 -14.82 0.33
CA SER A 50 -24.63 -13.55 -0.40
C SER A 50 -23.55 -13.33 -1.47
N TYR A 51 -22.37 -13.91 -1.27
CA TYR A 51 -21.20 -13.80 -2.13
C TYR A 51 -20.69 -15.18 -2.46
N VAL A 52 -20.29 -15.40 -3.71
CA VAL A 52 -19.87 -16.71 -4.22
C VAL A 52 -18.41 -16.62 -4.66
N SER A 53 -17.60 -17.60 -4.25
CA SER A 53 -16.22 -17.70 -4.75
C SER A 53 -16.21 -18.04 -6.24
N TYR A 54 -15.52 -17.22 -7.04
CA TYR A 54 -15.36 -17.46 -8.48
C TYR A 54 -14.68 -18.82 -8.75
N ARG A 55 -13.82 -19.29 -7.85
CA ARG A 55 -13.15 -20.59 -7.99
C ARG A 55 -14.17 -21.73 -7.97
N SER A 56 -15.06 -21.72 -6.98
CA SER A 56 -16.11 -22.72 -6.84
C SER A 56 -17.11 -22.64 -8.00
N LEU A 57 -17.54 -21.43 -8.37
CA LEU A 57 -18.40 -21.20 -9.52
C LEU A 57 -17.78 -21.73 -10.82
N ARG A 58 -16.49 -21.47 -11.04
CA ARG A 58 -15.76 -21.96 -12.22
C ARG A 58 -15.62 -23.47 -12.22
N SER A 59 -15.39 -24.11 -11.07
CA SER A 59 -15.33 -25.58 -11.00
C SER A 59 -16.65 -26.23 -11.37
N ILE A 60 -17.77 -25.68 -10.87
CA ILE A 60 -19.12 -26.16 -11.22
C ILE A 60 -19.35 -25.95 -12.72
N TRP A 61 -19.10 -24.74 -13.23
CA TRP A 61 -19.26 -24.43 -14.66
C TRP A 61 -18.42 -25.32 -15.58
N HIS A 62 -17.18 -25.62 -15.21
CA HIS A 62 -16.30 -26.49 -16.00
C HIS A 62 -16.73 -27.96 -15.96
N ALA A 63 -17.34 -28.40 -14.86
CA ALA A 63 -17.81 -29.78 -14.71
C ALA A 63 -19.05 -30.09 -15.58
N LEU A 64 -19.82 -29.07 -16.01
CA LEU A 64 -20.92 -29.28 -16.95
C LEU A 64 -20.41 -29.69 -18.35
N PRO A 65 -21.20 -30.45 -19.13
CA PRO A 65 -20.91 -30.69 -20.54
C PRO A 65 -21.05 -29.39 -21.35
N PRO A 66 -20.29 -29.23 -22.46
CA PRO A 66 -20.27 -27.98 -23.23
C PRO A 66 -21.63 -27.59 -23.83
N SER A 67 -22.54 -28.54 -24.04
CA SER A 67 -23.92 -28.31 -24.51
C SER A 67 -24.77 -27.53 -23.49
N ASP A 68 -24.51 -27.75 -22.20
CA ASP A 68 -25.35 -27.27 -21.11
C ASP A 68 -24.71 -26.07 -20.39
N ARG A 69 -23.50 -25.68 -20.79
CA ARG A 69 -22.77 -24.58 -20.17
C ARG A 69 -23.42 -23.25 -20.56
N PRO A 70 -23.93 -22.47 -19.58
CA PRO A 70 -24.36 -21.12 -19.86
C PRO A 70 -23.15 -20.26 -20.26
N ALA A 71 -23.35 -19.29 -21.14
CA ALA A 71 -22.28 -18.37 -21.50
C ALA A 71 -21.84 -17.54 -20.29
N LEU A 72 -20.55 -17.60 -19.93
CA LEU A 72 -20.00 -16.93 -18.74
C LEU A 72 -20.31 -15.42 -18.70
N ARG A 73 -20.31 -14.76 -19.87
CA ARG A 73 -20.66 -13.35 -19.99
C ARG A 73 -22.10 -13.04 -19.56
N HIS A 74 -23.02 -13.97 -19.79
CA HIS A 74 -24.41 -13.84 -19.35
C HIS A 74 -24.55 -14.19 -17.88
N LEU A 75 -23.82 -15.21 -17.41
CA LEU A 75 -23.82 -15.63 -16.01
C LEU A 75 -23.30 -14.52 -15.07
N LEU A 76 -22.23 -13.83 -15.46
CA LEU A 76 -21.59 -12.76 -14.69
C LEU A 76 -22.14 -11.36 -15.03
N LYS A 77 -23.21 -11.27 -15.82
CA LYS A 77 -23.76 -9.99 -16.24
C LYS A 77 -24.39 -9.28 -15.04
N GLY A 78 -23.86 -8.11 -14.69
CA GLY A 78 -24.35 -7.31 -13.56
C GLY A 78 -23.97 -7.89 -12.20
N ALA A 79 -22.98 -8.78 -12.17
CA ALA A 79 -22.40 -9.26 -10.92
C ALA A 79 -21.23 -8.36 -10.53
N ASP A 80 -21.28 -7.79 -9.33
CA ASP A 80 -20.18 -7.00 -8.80
C ASP A 80 -19.11 -7.90 -8.19
N PHE A 81 -17.85 -7.48 -8.34
CA PHE A 81 -16.70 -8.19 -7.78
C PHE A 81 -16.39 -7.65 -6.39
N VAL A 82 -16.47 -8.54 -5.40
CA VAL A 82 -16.12 -8.20 -4.02
C VAL A 82 -14.62 -8.37 -3.86
N PHE A 83 -13.94 -7.23 -3.93
CA PHE A 83 -12.53 -7.16 -3.58
C PHE A 83 -12.41 -6.85 -2.08
N SER A 84 -11.79 -7.76 -1.34
CA SER A 84 -11.27 -7.40 -0.03
C SER A 84 -10.10 -6.44 -0.26
N SER A 85 -10.23 -5.20 0.25
CA SER A 85 -9.12 -4.26 0.25
C SER A 85 -7.91 -4.96 0.88
N PRO A 86 -6.77 -5.05 0.17
CA PRO A 86 -5.56 -5.64 0.75
C PRO A 86 -5.29 -4.97 2.09
N LYS A 87 -4.83 -5.74 3.09
CA LYS A 87 -4.42 -5.18 4.39
C LYS A 87 -3.56 -3.94 4.10
N PRO A 88 -3.93 -2.74 4.61
CA PRO A 88 -3.18 -1.53 4.36
C PRO A 88 -1.72 -1.78 4.68
N ARG A 89 -0.83 -1.55 3.72
CA ARG A 89 0.61 -1.77 3.93
C ARG A 89 1.04 -1.04 5.19
N GLU A 90 1.64 -1.77 6.13
CA GLU A 90 2.28 -1.14 7.27
C GLU A 90 3.33 -0.16 6.75
N LYS A 91 3.19 1.12 7.14
CA LYS A 91 4.17 2.15 6.76
C LYS A 91 5.53 1.70 7.27
N SER A 92 6.52 1.66 6.37
CA SER A 92 7.88 1.28 6.73
C SER A 92 8.40 2.17 7.88
N GLU A 93 9.19 1.58 8.78
CA GLU A 93 9.79 2.30 9.91
C GLU A 93 10.58 3.53 9.43
N GLU A 94 11.19 3.44 8.24
CA GLU A 94 11.86 4.56 7.59
C GLU A 94 10.93 5.74 7.29
N LEU A 95 9.70 5.47 6.82
CA LEU A 95 8.71 6.52 6.55
C LEU A 95 8.16 7.12 7.84
N LYS A 96 7.98 6.33 8.90
CA LYS A 96 7.59 6.84 10.23
C LYS A 96 8.68 7.75 10.83
N ALA A 97 9.94 7.36 10.71
CA ALA A 97 11.07 8.16 11.16
C ALA A 97 11.16 9.50 10.41
N ARG A 98 10.96 9.49 9.08
CA ARG A 98 10.90 10.72 8.27
C ARG A 98 9.75 11.64 8.67
N LEU A 99 8.56 11.08 8.93
CA LEU A 99 7.40 11.87 9.38
C LEU A 99 7.62 12.48 10.78
N ARG A 100 8.21 11.74 11.73
CA ARG A 100 8.58 12.29 13.04
C ARG A 100 9.59 13.43 12.91
N LYS A 101 10.62 13.26 12.09
CA LYS A 101 11.64 14.30 11.86
C LYS A 101 11.03 15.57 11.26
N LEU A 102 10.05 15.44 10.36
CA LEU A 102 9.35 16.60 9.81
C LEU A 102 8.47 17.30 10.85
N ALA A 103 7.82 16.55 11.74
CA ALA A 103 7.03 17.10 12.84
C ALA A 103 7.90 17.86 13.87
N GLU A 104 9.04 17.29 14.25
CA GLU A 104 10.01 17.95 15.15
C GLU A 104 10.56 19.25 14.53
N LEU A 105 10.76 19.28 13.21
CA LEU A 105 11.20 20.49 12.51
C LEU A 105 10.11 21.56 12.43
N SER A 106 8.83 21.18 12.31
CA SER A 106 7.73 22.16 12.38
C SER A 106 7.57 22.72 13.79
N GLU A 107 7.63 21.89 14.82
CA GLU A 107 7.54 22.33 16.22
C GLU A 107 8.69 23.28 16.58
N ARG A 108 9.91 22.99 16.09
CA ARG A 108 11.08 23.85 16.32
C ARG A 108 10.96 25.20 15.59
N ARG A 109 10.34 25.24 14.41
CA ARG A 109 10.09 26.49 13.69
C ARG A 109 9.03 27.33 14.42
N GLU A 110 7.97 26.71 14.90
CA GLU A 110 6.93 27.38 15.66
C GLU A 110 7.46 27.96 16.98
N TYR A 111 8.30 27.21 17.69
CA TYR A 111 9.01 27.72 18.87
C TYR A 111 9.96 28.88 18.53
N GLN A 112 10.66 28.81 17.39
CA GLN A 112 11.52 29.91 16.92
C GLN A 112 10.73 31.17 16.57
N GLU A 113 9.53 31.03 16.04
CA GLU A 113 8.62 32.16 15.78
C GLU A 113 8.10 32.77 17.10
N LEU A 114 7.77 31.94 18.08
CA LEU A 114 7.29 32.39 19.40
C LEU A 114 8.36 33.15 20.20
N VAL A 115 9.62 32.78 20.02
CA VAL A 115 10.77 33.32 20.77
C VAL A 115 11.49 34.43 19.98
N LYS A 116 11.05 34.70 18.75
CA LYS A 116 11.60 35.72 17.84
C LYS A 116 11.54 37.14 18.42
N ASP A 117 10.50 37.45 19.20
CA ASP A 117 10.28 38.78 19.77
C ASP A 117 10.97 38.98 21.14
N ILE A 118 11.51 37.90 21.73
CA ILE A 118 12.15 37.89 23.05
C ILE A 118 13.67 37.75 22.92
N VAL A 119 14.18 37.12 21.86
CA VAL A 119 15.63 36.91 21.66
C VAL A 119 16.28 38.21 21.17
N PRO A 120 17.31 38.73 21.87
CA PRO A 120 18.12 39.82 21.35
C PRO A 120 18.73 39.39 20.03
N LYS A 121 18.60 40.21 18.97
CA LYS A 121 19.21 39.97 17.66
C LYS A 121 20.70 39.67 17.85
N LYS A 122 21.10 38.40 17.78
CA LYS A 122 22.50 38.05 17.63
C LYS A 122 22.94 38.68 16.32
N GLN A 123 23.83 39.66 16.42
CA GLN A 123 24.51 40.24 15.27
C GLN A 123 24.96 39.10 14.39
N ALA A 124 24.54 39.15 13.13
CA ALA A 124 24.96 38.20 12.12
C ALA A 124 26.49 38.16 12.15
N VAL A 125 27.06 37.05 12.62
CA VAL A 125 28.43 36.73 12.29
C VAL A 125 28.39 36.41 10.80
N GLU A 126 28.69 37.43 9.99
CA GLU A 126 28.82 37.30 8.55
C GLU A 126 29.78 36.13 8.27
N PRO A 127 29.36 35.12 7.48
CA PRO A 127 30.20 33.95 7.18
C PRO A 127 31.38 34.26 6.25
N PHE A 128 31.65 35.54 5.97
CA PHE A 128 32.67 36.00 5.03
C PHE A 128 33.92 36.64 5.69
N SER A 129 34.14 36.46 6.99
CA SER A 129 35.46 36.82 7.59
C SER A 129 36.58 35.82 7.26
N SER A 130 36.31 34.72 6.56
CA SER A 130 37.32 33.69 6.23
C SER A 130 38.28 34.03 5.08
N TYR A 131 38.14 35.17 4.38
CA TYR A 131 39.03 35.53 3.27
C TYR A 131 40.15 36.52 3.66
N LYS A 132 39.97 37.30 4.74
CA LYS A 132 40.99 38.28 5.17
C LYS A 132 42.14 37.67 5.97
N ASP A 133 41.90 36.59 6.71
CA ASP A 133 42.95 35.88 7.44
C ASP A 133 43.80 34.96 6.54
N GLN A 134 43.32 34.65 5.32
CA GLN A 134 44.04 33.79 4.37
C GLN A 134 45.10 34.52 3.53
N ILE A 135 45.14 35.86 3.59
CA ILE A 135 46.13 36.70 2.90
C ILE A 135 47.27 37.12 3.85
N GLY A 136 47.20 36.77 5.14
CA GLY A 136 48.11 37.20 6.20
C GLY A 136 49.14 36.18 6.68
N PHE A 137 49.27 35.01 6.06
CA PHE A 137 50.28 34.01 6.43
C PHE A 137 51.10 33.58 5.22
N GLY A 138 52.27 34.23 5.08
CA GLY A 138 53.27 33.88 4.06
C GLY A 138 54.27 34.98 3.71
N MET A 139 54.47 36.01 4.56
CA MET A 139 55.70 36.80 4.48
C MET A 139 56.85 35.91 4.95
N ASP A 140 57.58 35.31 4.01
CA ASP A 140 58.85 34.66 4.27
C ASP A 140 59.91 35.72 4.63
N ILE A 141 59.99 36.05 5.92
CA ILE A 141 61.06 36.89 6.50
C ILE A 141 62.43 36.16 6.46
N LYS A 142 62.51 34.97 5.85
CA LYS A 142 63.75 34.17 5.76
C LYS A 142 64.61 34.47 4.52
N GLU A 143 64.09 35.07 3.45
CA GLU A 143 64.92 35.37 2.27
C GLU A 143 65.57 36.76 2.30
N PHE A 144 65.07 37.71 3.10
CA PHE A 144 65.63 39.07 3.14
C PHE A 144 67.00 39.16 3.84
N TYR A 145 67.40 38.15 4.62
CA TYR A 145 68.70 38.15 5.32
C TYR A 145 69.84 37.50 4.52
N TYR A 146 69.57 36.85 3.38
CA TYR A 146 70.62 36.15 2.60
C TYR A 146 71.21 36.96 1.44
N VAL A 147 70.64 38.13 1.10
CA VAL A 147 71.13 39.00 0.01
C VAL A 147 71.93 40.21 0.54
N LEU A 148 72.06 40.37 1.85
CA LEU A 148 72.80 41.48 2.48
C LEU A 148 74.18 41.06 3.03
N PHE A 149 74.66 39.85 2.70
CA PHE A 149 75.99 39.36 3.08
C PHE A 149 76.73 38.63 1.94
N PHE A 150 76.71 39.22 0.74
CA PHE A 150 77.75 39.02 -0.28
C PHE A 150 77.96 40.29 -1.10
#